data_AF-A0A538DJT9-F1
#
_entry.id   AF-A0A538DJT9-F1
#
_cell.length_a   1.000
_cell.length_b   1.000
_cell.length_c   1.000
_cell.angle_alpha   90.00
_cell.angle_beta   90.00
_cell.angle_gamma   90.00
#
_symmetry.space_group_name_H-M   'P 1'
#
loop_
_entity.id
_entity.type
_entity.pdbx_description
1 polymer ?
#
loop_
_entity_poly.entity_id
_entity_poly.type
_entity_poly.pdbx_seq_one_letter_code
_entity_poly.pdbx_strand_id
1 'polypeptide(L)' 'MNTLDDIRLEIERATERRAELLHVLAEGHDDNVAAEHAELEEQIARLWDEYREAKVRGRFGDRDAIIKRARLEERLERAA' A
#
# COMPACT_ATOMS: atom_id res chain seq x y z
N MET A 1 7.69 -1.35 16.68
CA MET A 1 7.60 -2.17 15.47
C MET A 1 6.11 -2.27 15.18
N ASN A 2 5.61 -1.53 14.19
CA ASN A 2 4.18 -1.54 13.89
C ASN A 2 3.80 -2.96 13.48
N THR A 3 2.81 -3.52 14.17
CA THR A 3 2.30 -4.86 13.92
C THR A 3 1.44 -4.82 12.65
N LEU A 4 1.25 -5.95 11.98
CA LEU A 4 0.35 -6.02 10.81
C LEU A 4 -1.05 -5.47 11.12
N ASP A 5 -1.52 -5.63 12.35
CA ASP A 5 -2.78 -5.05 12.83
C ASP A 5 -2.74 -3.52 12.95
N ASP A 6 -1.61 -2.92 13.34
CA ASP A 6 -1.46 -1.46 13.39
C ASP A 6 -1.54 -0.86 11.98
N ILE A 7 -0.82 -1.44 11.02
CA ILE A 7 -0.84 -0.98 9.61
C ILE A 7 -2.25 -1.14 9.02
N ARG A 8 -2.95 -2.24 9.33
CA ARG A 8 -4.33 -2.45 8.89
C ARG A 8 -5.27 -1.39 9.48
N LEU A 9 -5.14 -1.08 10.77
CA LEU A 9 -5.95 -0.05 11.42
C LEU A 9 -5.68 1.34 10.83
N GLU A 10 -4.44 1.65 10.50
CA GLU A 10 -4.08 2.91 9.83
C GLU A 10 -4.67 3.00 8.42
N ILE A 11 -4.67 1.90 7.65
CA ILE A 11 -5.34 1.85 6.34
C ILE A 11 -6.84 2.10 6.49
N GLU A 12 -7.50 1.45 7.46
CA GLU A 12 -8.93 1.64 7.69
C GLU A 12 -9.26 3.10 8.02
N ARG A 13 -8.49 3.72 8.93
CA ARG A 13 -8.66 5.15 9.29
C ARG A 13 -8.41 6.09 8.12
N ALA A 14 -7.34 5.87 7.36
CA ALA A 14 -7.02 6.70 6.20
C ALA A 14 -8.09 6.56 5.10
N THR A 15 -8.64 5.36 4.91
CA THR A 15 -9.72 5.09 3.94
C THR A 15 -11.03 5.77 4.37
N GLU A 16 -11.37 5.72 5.66
CA GLU A 16 -12.53 6.43 6.20
C GLU A 16 -12.39 7.94 5.98
N ARG A 17 -11.24 8.52 6.33
CA ARG A 17 -10.96 9.94 6.13
C ARG A 17 -11.05 10.34 4.65
N ARG A 18 -10.50 9.53 3.75
CA ARG A 18 -10.60 9.75 2.31
C ARG A 18 -12.06 9.78 1.84
N ALA A 19 -12.91 8.90 2.35
CA ALA A 19 -14.32 8.87 2.01
C ALA A 19 -15.06 10.14 2.49
N GLU A 20 -14.73 10.65 3.67
CA GLU A 20 -15.25 11.94 4.15
C GLU A 20 -14.87 13.09 3.21
N LEU A 21 -13.60 13.18 2.80
CA LEU A 21 -13.15 14.23 1.88
C LEU A 21 -13.81 14.10 0.51
N LEU A 22 -14.06 12.88 0.04
CA LEU A 22 -14.78 12.66 -1.21
C LEU A 22 -16.24 13.15 -1.14
N HIS A 23 -16.90 13.02 0.02
CA HIS A 23 -18.22 13.63 0.23
C HIS A 23 -18.14 15.16 0.21
N VAL A 24 -17.15 15.76 0.87
CA VAL A 24 -16.95 17.22 0.84
C VAL A 24 -16.69 17.73 -0.59
N LEU A 25 -15.85 17.03 -1.36
CA LEU A 25 -15.58 17.36 -2.77
C LEU A 25 -16.80 17.21 -3.68
N ALA A 26 -17.74 16.33 -3.31
CA ALA A 26 -19.00 16.17 -4.05
C ALA A 26 -19.97 17.33 -3.80
N GLU A 27 -19.89 17.98 -2.63
CA GLU A 27 -20.71 19.15 -2.28
C GLU A 27 -20.17 20.46 -2.88
N GLY A 28 -18.87 20.52 -3.18
CA GLY A 28 -18.25 21.67 -3.82
C GLY A 28 -16.78 21.46 -4.14
N HIS A 29 -16.26 22.22 -5.11
CA HIS A 29 -14.84 22.18 -5.45
C HIS A 29 -14.02 23.00 -4.44
N ASP A 30 -13.16 22.32 -3.69
CA ASP A 30 -12.18 22.92 -2.78
C ASP A 30 -10.79 22.32 -3.06
N ASP A 31 -9.87 23.16 -3.52
CA ASP A 31 -8.50 22.77 -3.88
C ASP A 31 -7.70 22.20 -2.69
N ASN A 32 -7.96 22.69 -1.47
CA ASN A 32 -7.28 22.19 -0.27
C ASN A 32 -7.77 20.77 0.07
N VAL A 33 -9.07 20.54 -0.05
CA VAL A 33 -9.67 19.21 0.18
C VAL A 33 -9.21 18.22 -0.89
N ALA A 34 -9.06 18.69 -2.13
CA ALA A 34 -8.52 17.86 -3.22
C ALA A 34 -7.06 17.48 -2.99
N ALA A 35 -6.24 18.40 -2.46
CA ALA A 35 -4.85 18.13 -2.08
C ALA A 35 -4.78 17.12 -0.91
N GLU A 36 -5.56 17.32 0.16
CA GLU A 36 -5.61 16.40 1.31
C GLU A 36 -6.07 14.99 0.87
N HIS A 37 -7.06 14.91 -0.03
CA HIS A 37 -7.51 13.64 -0.60
C HIS A 37 -6.40 12.93 -1.39
N ALA A 38 -5.63 13.67 -2.19
CA ALA A 38 -4.51 13.11 -2.94
C ALA A 38 -3.36 12.62 -2.03
N GLU A 39 -3.05 13.36 -0.97
CA GLU A 39 -2.06 12.95 0.03
C GLU A 39 -2.48 11.67 0.76
N LEU A 40 -3.77 11.55 1.11
CA LEU A 40 -4.31 10.35 1.73
C LEU A 40 -4.27 9.13 0.80
N GLU A 41 -4.53 9.31 -0.49
CA GLU A 41 -4.37 8.23 -1.48
C GLU A 41 -2.93 7.72 -1.53
N GLU A 42 -1.95 8.63 -1.52
CA GLU A 42 -0.54 8.26 -1.49
C GLU A 42 -0.14 7.58 -0.16
N GLN A 43 -0.70 8.04 0.96
CA GLN A 43 -0.48 7.42 2.26
C GLN A 43 -1.07 6.00 2.32
N ILE A 44 -2.30 5.81 1.83
CA ILE A 44 -2.95 4.49 1.75
C ILE A 44 -2.12 3.55 0.88
N ALA A 45 -1.62 4.01 -0.27
CA ALA A 45 -0.77 3.21 -1.14
C ALA A 45 0.51 2.76 -0.42
N ARG A 46 1.19 3.67 0.27
CA ARG A 46 2.39 3.37 1.07
C ARG A 46 2.11 2.37 2.20
N LEU A 47 1.01 2.56 2.94
CA LEU A 47 0.61 1.63 4.00
C LEU A 47 0.30 0.23 3.46
N TRP A 48 -0.31 0.13 2.28
CA TRP A 48 -0.50 -1.16 1.61
C TRP A 48 0.80 -1.81 1.17
N ASP A 49 1.79 -1.03 0.72
CA ASP A 49 3.14 -1.55 0.43
C ASP A 49 3.80 -2.11 1.68
N GLU A 50 3.79 -1.34 2.78
CA GLU A 50 4.34 -1.77 4.07
C GLU A 50 3.62 -3.01 4.61
N TYR A 51 2.29 -3.06 4.50
CA TYR A 51 1.49 -4.23 4.88
C TYR A 51 1.87 -5.46 4.06
N ARG A 52 2.06 -5.29 2.75
CA ARG A 52 2.49 -6.38 1.86
C ARG A 52 3.90 -6.87 2.22
N GLU A 53 4.85 -5.97 2.49
CA GLU A 53 6.20 -6.34 2.90
C GLU A 53 6.23 -7.06 4.25
N ALA A 54 5.49 -6.55 5.24
CA ALA A 54 5.37 -7.17 6.55
C ALA A 54 4.72 -8.55 6.44
N LYS A 55 3.68 -8.72 5.61
CA LYS A 55 3.01 -10.01 5.40
C LYS A 55 3.93 -11.03 4.71
N VAL A 56 4.67 -10.61 3.68
CA VAL A 56 5.63 -11.48 2.98
C VAL A 56 6.74 -11.92 3.93
N ARG A 57 7.33 -10.98 4.69
CA ARG A 57 8.36 -11.29 5.70
C ARG A 57 7.85 -12.26 6.75
N GLY A 58 6.62 -12.07 7.23
CA GLY A 58 5.99 -12.95 8.22
C GLY A 58 5.67 -14.35 7.67
N ARG A 59 5.29 -14.48 6.40
CA ARG A 59 4.91 -15.77 5.79
C ARG A 59 6.10 -16.56 5.23
N PHE A 60 7.15 -15.88 4.75
CA PHE A 60 8.21 -16.52 3.96
C PHE A 60 9.64 -16.29 4.48
N GLY A 61 9.83 -15.48 5.54
CA GLY A 61 11.16 -15.01 5.90
C GLY A 61 11.72 -14.02 4.85
N ASP A 62 13.02 -13.72 4.92
CA ASP A 62 13.64 -12.61 4.18
C ASP A 62 13.34 -12.64 2.67
N ARG A 63 12.82 -11.50 2.18
CA ARG A 63 12.26 -11.22 0.85
C ARG A 63 13.15 -11.68 -0.32
N ASP A 64 14.45 -11.79 -0.09
CA ASP A 64 15.45 -12.16 -1.09
C ASP A 64 15.33 -13.60 -1.62
N ALA A 65 14.81 -14.55 -0.83
CA ALA A 65 14.67 -15.93 -1.29
C ALA A 65 13.61 -16.07 -2.40
N ILE A 66 12.55 -15.26 -2.34
CA ILE A 66 11.44 -15.29 -3.32
C ILE A 66 11.84 -14.53 -4.59
N ILE A 67 12.47 -13.36 -4.46
CA ILE A 67 12.93 -12.59 -5.62
C ILE A 67 14.04 -13.33 -6.38
N LYS A 68 14.95 -14.05 -5.68
CA LYS A 68 15.95 -14.92 -6.32
C LYS A 68 15.32 -16.02 -7.16
N ARG A 69 14.20 -16.60 -6.73
CA ARG A 69 13.51 -17.67 -7.46
C ARG A 69 12.79 -17.14 -8.69
N ALA A 70 12.09 -16.01 -8.57
CA ALA A 70 11.42 -15.37 -9.71
C ALA A 70 12.40 -14.87 -10.80
N ARG A 71 13.56 -14.31 -10.40
CA ARG A 71 14.61 -13.91 -11.35
C ARG A 71 15.36 -15.07 -12.00
N LEU A 72 15.38 -16.25 -11.37
CA LEU A 72 15.99 -17.46 -11.93
C LEU A 72 15.13 -18.05 -13.07
N GLU A 73 13.81 -17.98 -12.94
CA GLU A 73 12.86 -18.43 -13.97
C GLU A 73 12.91 -17.53 -15.22
N GLU A 74 13.03 -16.20 -15.08
CA GLU A 74 13.11 -15.25 -16.21
C GLU A 74 14.38 -15.41 -17.09
N ARG A 75 15.47 -15.99 -16.55
CA ARG A 75 16.70 -16.25 -17.33
C ARG A 75 16.66 -17.56 -18.11
N LEU A 76 15.87 -18.54 -17.69
CA LEU A 76 15.73 -19.82 -18.40
C LEU A 76 14.84 -19.68 -19.63
N GLU A 77 13.83 -18.81 -19.56
CA GLU A 77 12.88 -18.56 -20.66
C GLU A 77 13.50 -17.76 -21.82
N ARG A 78 14.51 -16.93 -21.58
CA ARG A 78 15.27 -16.23 -22.64
C ARG A 78 16.34 -17.09 -23.33
N ALA A 79 16.63 -18.27 -22.80
CA ALA A 79 17.66 -19.17 -23.32
C ALA A 79 17.10 -20.44 -23.98
N ALA A 80 15.77 -20.53 -24.13
CA ALA A 80 15.05 -21.63 -24.77
C ALA A 80 14.49 -21.21 -26.13
#